data_AF-A0AAX3W6K1-F1
#
_entry.id   AF-A0AAX3W6K1-F1
#
_cell.length_a   1.000
_cell.length_b   1.000
_cell.length_c   1.000
_cell.angle_alpha   90.00
_cell.angle_beta   90.00
_cell.angle_gamma   90.00
#
_symmetry.space_group_name_H-M   'P 1'
#
loop_
_entity.id
_entity.type
_entity.pdbx_description
1 polymer ?
#
loop_
_entity_poly.entity_id
_entity_poly.type
_entity_poly.pdbx_seq_one_letter_code
_entity_poly.pdbx_strand_id
1 'polypeptide(L)'
;MKECFISNNMLFTKYNPYYYQKMINEIEDEINDMYTLTMPITYVDETIGQLRIGSYRIEDLTISIIERKERLERLKIEAYKHCKDLQMALNKVPIKYQYMLINAQITGDKSSMNKSQFNAIRNALWEVVCMKNGELVSCNLNYNRSTKLGLAQTV
;
A
#
# COMPACT_ATOMS: atom_id res chain seq x y z
N MET A 1 4.58 2.64 23.62
CA MET A 1 4.50 1.44 22.76
C MET A 1 3.79 1.84 21.48
N LYS A 2 4.42 1.71 20.31
CA LYS A 2 3.72 1.92 19.03
C LYS A 2 2.99 0.62 18.70
N GLU A 3 1.71 0.55 19.03
CA GLU A 3 0.83 -0.50 18.51
C GLU A 3 0.67 -0.28 17.00
N CYS A 4 1.55 -0.86 16.18
CA CYS A 4 1.39 -0.84 14.73
C CYS A 4 0.29 -1.84 14.31
N PHE A 5 -0.95 -1.58 14.71
CA PHE A 5 -2.09 -2.40 14.32
C PHE A 5 -2.20 -2.52 12.80
N ILE A 6 -2.01 -3.73 12.27
CA ILE A 6 -2.26 -4.03 10.86
C ILE A 6 -3.77 -4.12 10.66
N SER A 7 -4.34 -3.22 9.88
CA SER A 7 -5.77 -3.25 9.56
C SER A 7 -6.07 -4.16 8.37
N ASN A 8 -7.32 -4.60 8.23
CA ASN A 8 -7.74 -5.36 7.03
C ASN A 8 -7.49 -4.57 5.75
N ASN A 9 -7.70 -3.25 5.77
CA ASN A 9 -7.47 -2.39 4.60
C ASN A 9 -6.01 -2.40 4.14
N MET A 10 -5.05 -2.51 5.07
CA MET A 10 -3.64 -2.57 4.71
C MET A 10 -3.29 -3.83 3.90
N LEU A 11 -4.01 -4.94 4.09
CA LEU A 11 -3.82 -6.13 3.25
C LEU A 11 -4.19 -5.87 1.78
N PHE A 12 -5.09 -4.93 1.51
CA PHE A 12 -5.53 -4.61 0.14
C PHE A 12 -4.78 -3.43 -0.48
N THR A 13 -4.01 -2.69 0.31
CA THR A 13 -3.21 -1.54 -0.14
C THR A 13 -1.72 -1.81 0.07
N LYS A 14 -1.23 -1.56 1.28
CA LYS A 14 0.20 -1.62 1.64
C LYS A 14 0.85 -2.98 1.41
N TYR A 15 0.11 -4.08 1.50
CA TYR A 15 0.63 -5.44 1.31
C TYR A 15 0.09 -6.10 0.04
N ASN A 16 -0.55 -5.36 -0.85
CA ASN A 16 -1.13 -5.91 -2.06
C ASN A 16 -0.20 -5.69 -3.28
N PRO A 17 0.34 -6.76 -3.89
CA PRO A 17 1.21 -6.62 -5.05
C PRO A 17 0.49 -5.98 -6.25
N TYR A 18 -0.80 -6.28 -6.46
CA TYR A 18 -1.59 -5.72 -7.56
C TYR A 18 -1.85 -4.21 -7.39
N TYR A 19 -2.02 -3.78 -6.13
CA TYR A 19 -2.16 -2.36 -5.82
C TYR A 19 -0.87 -1.60 -6.13
N TYR A 20 0.29 -2.14 -5.73
CA TYR A 20 1.58 -1.55 -6.11
C TYR A 20 1.82 -1.55 -7.61
N GLN A 21 1.50 -2.64 -8.30
CA GLN A 21 1.66 -2.71 -9.75
C GLN A 21 0.89 -1.57 -10.42
N LYS A 22 -0.36 -1.35 -10.01
CA LYS A 22 -1.17 -0.24 -10.52
C LYS A 22 -0.51 1.12 -10.25
N MET A 23 -0.09 1.38 -9.01
CA MET A 23 0.59 2.64 -8.66
C MET A 23 1.91 2.84 -9.41
N ILE A 24 2.69 1.78 -9.59
CA ILE A 24 3.96 1.82 -10.34
C ILE A 24 3.68 2.20 -11.79
N ASN A 25 2.72 1.53 -12.43
CA ASN A 25 2.34 1.83 -13.82
C ASN A 25 1.86 3.28 -13.96
N GLU A 26 0.99 3.76 -13.06
CA GLU A 26 0.52 5.16 -13.09
C GLU A 26 1.68 6.17 -13.00
N ILE A 27 2.69 5.90 -12.19
CA ILE A 27 3.87 6.78 -12.05
C ILE A 27 4.77 6.68 -13.28
N GLU A 28 4.94 5.47 -13.85
CA GLU A 28 5.72 5.25 -15.06
C GLU A 28 5.08 5.95 -16.27
N ASP A 29 3.75 5.90 -16.38
CA ASP A 29 2.97 6.63 -17.39
C ASP A 29 3.12 8.14 -17.22
N GLU A 30 3.01 8.67 -15.99
CA GLU A 30 3.23 10.09 -15.71
C GLU A 30 4.64 10.55 -16.11
N ILE A 31 5.67 9.75 -15.81
CA ILE A 31 7.05 10.04 -16.22
C ILE A 31 7.18 10.06 -17.75
N ASN A 32 6.52 9.14 -18.46
CA ASN A 32 6.50 9.11 -19.92
C ASN A 32 5.80 10.34 -20.50
N ASP A 33 4.68 10.74 -19.92
CA ASP A 33 3.97 11.96 -20.32
C ASP A 33 4.83 13.20 -20.13
N MET A 34 5.59 13.28 -19.03
CA MET A 34 6.53 14.39 -18.81
C MET A 34 7.60 14.51 -19.90
N TYR A 35 8.03 13.41 -20.52
CA TYR A 35 8.94 13.48 -21.66
C TYR A 35 8.30 14.12 -22.89
N THR A 36 6.98 13.99 -23.07
CA THR A 36 6.27 14.64 -24.19
C THR A 36 6.14 16.16 -24.02
N LEU A 37 6.21 16.65 -22.78
CA LEU A 37 6.19 18.09 -22.45
C LEU A 37 7.45 18.84 -22.88
N THR A 38 8.49 18.13 -23.36
CA THR A 38 9.67 18.75 -23.99
C THR A 38 9.34 19.37 -25.35
N MET A 39 8.20 19.06 -25.95
CA MET A 39 7.77 19.67 -27.20
C MET A 39 7.11 21.04 -26.95
N PRO A 40 7.64 22.13 -27.54
CA PRO A 40 6.98 23.43 -27.46
C PRO A 40 5.59 23.36 -28.10
N ILE A 41 4.60 23.91 -27.42
CA ILE A 41 3.21 23.95 -27.88
C ILE A 41 2.92 25.38 -28.35
N THR A 42 2.45 25.56 -29.57
CA THR A 42 1.95 26.86 -30.03
C THR A 42 0.46 26.98 -29.72
N TYR A 43 0.06 28.08 -29.09
CA TYR A 43 -1.35 28.40 -28.84
C TYR A 43 -1.62 29.87 -29.14
N VAL A 44 -2.87 30.20 -29.49
CA VAL A 44 -3.30 31.59 -29.67
C VAL A 44 -3.80 32.09 -28.34
N ASP A 45 -3.17 33.14 -27.82
CA ASP A 45 -3.63 33.82 -26.61
C ASP A 45 -4.87 34.64 -26.96
N GLU A 46 -6.05 34.15 -26.58
CA GLU A 46 -7.35 34.78 -26.91
C GLU A 46 -7.48 36.20 -26.35
N THR A 47 -6.72 36.56 -25.32
CA THR A 47 -6.75 37.91 -24.73
C THR A 47 -5.96 38.94 -25.52
N ILE A 48 -4.94 38.50 -26.28
CA ILE A 48 -4.01 39.38 -27.00
C ILE A 48 -4.05 39.12 -28.52
N GLY A 49 -4.68 38.03 -28.96
CA GLY A 49 -4.77 37.62 -30.36
C GLY A 49 -3.44 37.19 -30.99
N GLN A 50 -2.45 36.81 -30.19
CA GLN A 50 -1.10 36.49 -30.66
C GLN A 50 -0.75 35.02 -30.48
N LEU A 51 0.04 34.49 -31.42
CA LEU A 51 0.63 33.16 -31.32
C LEU A 51 1.71 33.17 -30.23
N ARG A 52 1.51 32.40 -29.17
CA ARG A 52 2.50 32.18 -28.11
C ARG A 52 3.05 30.76 -28.19
N ILE A 53 4.29 30.61 -27.75
CA ILE A 53 4.92 29.31 -27.53
C ILE A 53 4.87 29.04 -26.02
N GLY A 54 4.12 28.02 -25.62
CA GLY A 54 4.22 27.41 -24.30
C GLY A 54 5.31 26.35 -24.34
N SER A 55 6.42 26.58 -23.63
CA SER A 55 7.44 25.56 -23.41
C SER A 55 7.78 25.49 -21.95
N TYR A 56 7.88 24.28 -21.41
CA TYR A 56 8.53 24.09 -20.12
C TYR A 56 10.02 24.39 -20.26
N ARG A 57 10.60 25.06 -19.26
CA ARG A 57 12.06 25.18 -19.19
C ARG A 57 12.62 23.78 -19.03
N ILE A 58 13.55 23.41 -19.93
CA ILE A 58 14.11 22.06 -19.99
C ILE A 58 14.76 21.70 -18.66
N GLU A 59 15.39 22.67 -17.98
CA GLU A 59 16.03 22.45 -16.68
C GLU A 59 15.02 22.04 -15.60
N ASP A 60 13.91 22.78 -15.48
CA ASP A 60 12.88 22.55 -14.47
C ASP A 60 12.15 21.22 -14.73
N LEU A 61 11.88 20.90 -16.00
CA LEU A 61 11.29 19.62 -16.40
C LEU A 61 12.23 18.45 -16.10
N THR A 62 13.53 18.61 -16.36
CA THR A 62 14.53 17.57 -16.08
C THR A 62 14.62 17.27 -14.58
N ILE A 63 14.64 18.31 -13.73
CA ILE A 63 14.61 18.14 -12.27
C ILE A 63 13.37 17.36 -11.85
N SER A 64 12.19 17.77 -12.34
CA SER A 64 10.92 17.14 -12.00
C SER A 64 10.89 15.65 -12.38
N ILE A 65 11.41 15.29 -13.57
CA ILE A 65 11.52 13.90 -14.03
C ILE A 65 12.45 13.08 -13.11
N ILE A 66 13.60 13.64 -12.72
CA ILE A 66 14.56 12.98 -11.82
C ILE A 66 13.90 12.70 -10.47
N GLU A 67 13.28 13.71 -9.86
CA GLU A 67 12.60 13.56 -8.56
C GLU A 67 11.48 12.51 -8.62
N ARG A 68 10.72 12.48 -9.71
CA ARG A 68 9.64 11.49 -9.92
C ARG A 68 10.19 10.07 -10.03
N LYS A 69 11.29 9.89 -10.76
CA LYS A 69 12.01 8.61 -10.88
C LYS A 69 12.58 8.13 -9.54
N GLU A 70 13.19 9.01 -8.76
CA GLU A 70 13.67 8.64 -7.43
C GLU A 70 12.53 8.20 -6.51
N ARG A 71 11.39 8.89 -6.56
CA ARG A 71 10.19 8.51 -5.81
C ARG A 71 9.67 7.14 -6.24
N LEU A 72 9.69 6.84 -7.54
CA LEU A 72 9.33 5.53 -8.07
C LEU A 72 10.24 4.42 -7.53
N GLU A 73 11.56 4.64 -7.52
CA GLU A 73 12.51 3.66 -6.99
C GLU A 73 12.31 3.41 -5.48
N ARG A 74 12.08 4.48 -4.70
CA ARG A 74 11.72 4.33 -3.27
C ARG A 74 10.45 3.50 -3.09
N LEU A 75 9.42 3.74 -3.90
CA LEU A 75 8.18 2.96 -3.88
C LEU A 75 8.42 1.50 -4.24
N LYS A 76 9.23 1.19 -5.26
CA LYS A 76 9.57 -0.19 -5.65
C LYS A 76 10.28 -0.94 -4.53
N ILE A 77 11.20 -0.27 -3.82
CA ILE A 77 11.90 -0.85 -2.66
C ILE A 77 10.92 -1.14 -1.51
N GLU A 78 10.01 -0.21 -1.21
CA GLU A 78 8.98 -0.40 -0.18
C GLU A 78 8.01 -1.53 -0.55
N ALA A 79 7.54 -1.55 -1.80
CA ALA A 79 6.66 -2.59 -2.34
C ALA A 79 7.30 -3.97 -2.18
N TYR A 80 8.57 -4.11 -2.57
CA TYR A 80 9.31 -5.36 -2.41
C TYR A 80 9.36 -5.82 -0.95
N LYS A 81 9.67 -4.90 -0.02
CA LYS A 81 9.70 -5.22 1.43
C LYS A 81 8.33 -5.70 1.91
N HIS A 82 7.27 -4.98 1.58
CA HIS A 82 5.92 -5.31 2.02
C HIS A 82 5.39 -6.62 1.42
N CYS A 83 5.60 -6.85 0.12
CA CYS A 83 5.24 -8.11 -0.52
C CYS A 83 6.01 -9.29 0.08
N LYS A 84 7.30 -9.11 0.39
CA LYS A 84 8.11 -10.13 1.08
C LYS A 84 7.60 -10.42 2.49
N ASP A 85 7.22 -9.39 3.25
CA ASP A 85 6.61 -9.57 4.57
C ASP A 85 5.31 -10.37 4.49
N LEU A 86 4.44 -10.02 3.54
CA LEU A 86 3.19 -10.75 3.33
C LEU A 86 3.46 -12.20 2.93
N GLN A 87 4.38 -12.45 2.00
CA GLN A 87 4.71 -13.80 1.58
C GLN A 87 5.21 -14.66 2.76
N MET A 88 6.08 -14.11 3.61
CA MET A 88 6.55 -14.79 4.82
C MET A 88 5.40 -15.08 5.80
N ALA A 89 4.45 -14.16 5.94
CA ALA A 89 3.27 -14.35 6.78
C ALA A 89 2.32 -15.41 6.21
N LEU A 90 2.13 -15.40 4.88
CA LEU A 90 1.26 -16.36 4.19
C LEU A 90 1.78 -17.79 4.35
N ASN A 91 3.10 -17.99 4.35
CA ASN A 91 3.71 -19.31 4.60
C ASN A 91 3.39 -19.89 5.99
N LYS A 92 2.98 -19.07 6.97
CA LYS A 92 2.59 -19.51 8.32
C LYS A 92 1.11 -19.86 8.45
N VAL A 93 0.28 -19.52 7.47
CA VAL A 93 -1.18 -19.76 7.51
C VAL A 93 -1.58 -20.88 6.55
N PRO A 94 -2.75 -21.52 6.76
CA PRO A 94 -3.25 -22.55 5.85
C PRO A 94 -3.31 -22.07 4.40
N ILE A 95 -2.89 -22.94 3.48
CA ILE A 95 -2.85 -22.68 2.03
C ILE A 95 -4.19 -22.12 1.51
N LYS A 96 -5.33 -22.62 2.02
CA LYS A 96 -6.66 -22.13 1.70
C LYS A 96 -6.82 -20.61 1.95
N TYR A 97 -6.26 -20.10 3.04
CA TYR A 97 -6.34 -18.68 3.40
C TYR A 97 -5.46 -17.82 2.49
N GLN A 98 -4.33 -18.37 2.04
CA GLN A 98 -3.45 -17.72 1.07
C GLN A 98 -4.17 -17.51 -0.26
N TYR A 99 -4.75 -18.58 -0.82
CA TYR A 99 -5.54 -18.51 -2.06
C TYR A 99 -6.72 -17.55 -1.94
N MET A 100 -7.45 -17.59 -0.83
CA MET A 100 -8.56 -16.68 -0.58
C MET A 100 -8.10 -15.21 -0.56
N LEU A 101 -6.99 -14.89 0.12
CA LEU A 101 -6.49 -13.52 0.15
C LEU A 101 -6.02 -13.06 -1.23
N ILE A 102 -5.27 -13.89 -1.96
CA ILE A 102 -4.76 -13.53 -3.28
C ILE A 102 -5.95 -13.25 -4.23
N ASN A 103 -6.95 -14.12 -4.26
CA ASN A 103 -8.15 -13.91 -5.05
C ASN A 103 -8.89 -12.63 -4.64
N ALA A 104 -9.04 -12.39 -3.33
CA ALA A 104 -9.65 -11.17 -2.81
C ALA A 104 -8.88 -9.90 -3.24
N GLN A 105 -7.54 -9.95 -3.22
CA GLN A 105 -6.69 -8.83 -3.62
C GLN A 105 -6.78 -8.53 -5.12
N ILE A 106 -6.90 -9.57 -5.96
CA ILE A 106 -7.09 -9.44 -7.41
C ILE A 106 -8.44 -8.81 -7.73
N THR A 107 -9.52 -9.33 -7.13
CA THR A 107 -10.89 -8.88 -7.42
C THR A 107 -11.27 -7.60 -6.68
N GLY A 108 -10.53 -7.23 -5.64
CA GLY A 108 -10.90 -6.17 -4.71
C GLY A 108 -12.04 -6.56 -3.76
N ASP A 109 -12.49 -7.82 -3.79
CA ASP A 109 -13.63 -8.28 -2.99
C ASP A 109 -13.20 -8.62 -1.55
N LYS A 110 -13.45 -7.67 -0.64
CA LYS A 110 -13.20 -7.81 0.79
C LYS A 110 -14.18 -8.75 1.51
N SER A 111 -15.29 -9.12 0.87
CA SER A 111 -16.33 -9.97 1.46
C SER A 111 -16.05 -11.47 1.31
N SER A 112 -15.14 -11.82 0.40
CA SER A 112 -14.70 -13.20 0.11
C SER A 112 -14.05 -13.92 1.30
N MET A 113 -13.68 -13.21 2.36
CA MET A 113 -13.06 -13.76 3.56
C MET A 113 -13.77 -13.31 4.83
N ASN A 114 -13.87 -14.23 5.80
CA ASN A 114 -14.43 -13.96 7.10
C ASN A 114 -13.42 -13.30 8.06
N LYS A 115 -13.93 -12.76 9.17
CA LYS A 115 -13.11 -12.04 10.16
C LYS A 115 -12.01 -12.92 10.77
N SER A 116 -12.27 -14.20 11.00
CA SER A 116 -11.29 -15.11 11.60
C SER A 116 -10.10 -15.36 10.65
N GLN A 117 -10.38 -15.54 9.36
CA GLN A 117 -9.37 -15.72 8.32
C GLN A 117 -8.48 -14.48 8.20
N PHE A 118 -9.08 -13.28 8.15
CA PHE A 118 -8.31 -12.05 8.16
C PHE A 118 -7.47 -11.89 9.43
N ASN A 119 -8.01 -12.24 10.59
CA ASN A 119 -7.25 -12.17 11.86
C ASN A 119 -6.02 -13.09 11.83
N ALA A 120 -6.16 -14.33 11.34
CA ALA A 120 -5.04 -15.26 11.26
C ALA A 120 -3.89 -14.70 10.40
N ILE A 121 -4.22 -14.15 9.23
CA ILE A 121 -3.23 -13.54 8.33
C ILE A 121 -2.58 -12.31 8.96
N ARG A 122 -3.38 -11.43 9.59
CA ARG A 122 -2.86 -10.21 10.22
C ARG A 122 -1.95 -10.53 11.40
N ASN A 123 -2.28 -11.54 12.19
CA ASN A 123 -1.44 -11.98 13.30
C ASN A 123 -0.11 -12.55 12.78
N ALA A 124 -0.15 -13.41 11.76
CA ALA A 124 1.06 -13.94 11.13
C ALA A 124 1.94 -12.81 10.54
N LEU A 125 1.32 -11.81 9.93
CA LEU A 125 2.03 -10.65 9.38
C LEU A 125 2.61 -9.76 10.46
N TRP A 126 1.88 -9.56 11.55
CA TRP A 126 2.34 -8.83 12.73
C TRP A 126 3.59 -9.48 13.30
N GLU A 127 3.60 -10.80 13.49
CA GLU A 127 4.77 -11.53 13.96
C GLU A 127 6.00 -11.31 13.06
N VAL A 128 5.82 -11.39 11.73
CA VAL A 128 6.93 -11.20 10.78
C VAL A 128 7.50 -9.79 10.87
N VAL A 129 6.63 -8.77 10.96
CA VAL A 129 7.06 -7.37 11.05
C VAL A 129 7.71 -7.06 12.40
N CYS A 130 7.16 -7.58 13.51
CA CYS A 130 7.73 -7.40 14.86
C CYS A 130 9.10 -8.08 15.01
N MET A 131 9.25 -9.31 14.51
CA MET A 131 10.54 -10.01 14.53
C MET A 131 11.64 -9.25 13.80
N LYS A 132 11.31 -8.56 12.69
CA LYS A 132 12.27 -7.73 11.94
C LYS A 132 12.67 -6.44 12.65
N ASN A 133 11.79 -5.91 13.51
CA ASN A 133 12.04 -4.66 14.25
C ASN A 133 12.71 -4.90 15.62
N GLY A 134 13.07 -6.14 15.96
CA GLY A 134 13.73 -6.48 17.23
C GLY A 134 12.79 -6.48 18.45
N GLU A 135 11.48 -6.34 18.25
CA GLU A 135 10.50 -6.40 19.33
C GLU A 135 9.86 -7.80 19.36
N LEU A 136 10.31 -8.64 20.30
CA LEU A 136 9.59 -9.85 20.72
C LEU A 136 8.31 -9.42 21.45
N VAL A 137 7.25 -9.13 20.71
CA VAL A 137 5.93 -8.91 21.30
C VAL A 137 5.38 -10.28 21.70
N SER A 138 5.34 -10.53 23.01
CA SER A 138 4.73 -11.73 23.59
C SER A 138 3.26 -11.83 23.14
N CYS A 139 2.93 -12.96 22.50
CA CYS A 139 1.59 -13.25 22.01
C CYS A 139 0.62 -13.45 23.17
N ASN A 140 -0.03 -12.39 23.64
CA ASN A 140 -1.29 -12.51 24.39
C ASN A 140 -2.47 -12.49 23.41
N LEU A 141 -2.71 -13.64 22.77
CA LEU A 141 -3.97 -13.95 22.11
C LEU A 141 -5.06 -14.19 23.17
N ASN A 142 -5.48 -13.15 23.88
CA ASN A 142 -6.69 -13.18 24.70
C ASN A 142 -7.71 -12.18 24.15
N TYR A 143 -8.27 -12.52 22.99
CA TYR A 143 -9.57 -12.01 22.57
C TYR A 143 -10.65 -12.90 23.17
N ASN A 144 -11.17 -12.54 24.34
CA ASN A 144 -12.50 -12.96 24.75
C ASN A 144 -13.40 -11.73 24.83
N ARG A 145 -14.32 -11.63 23.86
CA ARG A 145 -15.49 -10.78 23.94
C ARG A 145 -16.56 -11.50 24.77
N SER A 146 -17.09 -10.80 25.76
CA SER A 146 -18.42 -10.95 26.35
C SER A 146 -18.67 -12.11 27.32
N THR A 147 -18.80 -11.77 28.61
CA THR A 147 -19.89 -12.29 29.47
C THR A 147 -20.32 -11.19 30.44
N LYS A 148 -21.62 -10.85 30.37
CA LYS A 148 -22.36 -10.18 31.44
C LYS A 148 -22.18 -10.96 32.75
N LEU A 149 -21.90 -10.26 33.83
CA LEU A 149 -22.58 -10.40 35.12
C LEU A 149 -22.10 -9.27 36.04
N GLY A 150 -22.88 -8.19 36.05
CA GLY A 150 -22.86 -7.31 37.21
C GLY A 150 -23.46 -8.07 38.37
N LEU A 151 -22.64 -8.38 39.37
CA LEU A 151 -23.02 -8.56 40.77
C LEU A 151 -21.82 -8.10 41.61
N ALA A 152 -21.67 -6.78 41.69
CA ALA A 152 -21.01 -6.15 42.83
C ALA A 152 -22.13 -5.72 43.79
N GLN A 153 -22.49 -6.61 44.70
CA GLN A 153 -23.05 -6.22 45.99
C GLN A 153 -22.06 -6.70 47.04
N THR A 154 -21.30 -5.74 47.59
CA THR A 154 -20.72 -5.82 48.92
C THR A 154 -20.81 -4.43 49.52
N VAL A 155 -21.76 -4.26 50.44
CA VAL A 155 -21.70 -3.71 51.81
C VAL A 155 -23.08 -3.14 52.14
#